data_AF-A0A0C3I6A0-F1
#
_entry.id   AF-A0A0C3I6A0-F1
#
_cell.length_a   1.000
_cell.length_b   1.000
_cell.length_c   1.000
_cell.angle_alpha   90.00
_cell.angle_beta   90.00
_cell.angle_gamma   90.00
#
_symmetry.space_group_name_H-M   'P 1'
#
loop_
_entity.id
_entity.type
_entity.pdbx_description
1 polymer ?
#
loop_
_entity_poly.entity_id
_entity_poly.type
_entity_poly.pdbx_seq_one_letter_code
_entity_poly.pdbx_strand_id
1 'polypeptide(L)'
;MHHQKKSINKVLEEARIKQGSTETIKSYQKAIDTVMKSLTAEEIQEAEALAIEWNEQQPPRDVQATEKKGCKYAEEFAKEMWKCCGARVVVMVAWEDANGEVIVGA
;
A
#
# COMPACT_ATOMS: atom_id res chain seq x y z
N MET A 1 5.80 -3.90 26.56
CA MET A 1 7.08 -3.72 25.85
C MET A 1 6.76 -3.21 24.46
N HIS A 2 7.18 -1.99 24.08
CA HIS A 2 6.97 -1.49 22.72
C HIS A 2 7.99 -2.16 21.79
N HIS A 3 7.56 -3.17 21.03
CA HIS A 3 8.31 -3.59 19.85
C HIS A 3 8.27 -2.44 18.84
N GLN A 4 9.45 -1.98 18.43
CA GLN A 4 9.56 -0.93 17.42
C GLN A 4 9.15 -1.56 16.08
N LYS A 5 7.88 -1.40 15.67
CA LYS A 5 7.32 -1.99 14.43
C LYS A 5 8.26 -1.70 13.26
N LYS A 6 8.76 -2.77 12.62
CA LYS A 6 9.70 -2.65 11.50
C LYS A 6 8.94 -2.13 10.29
N SER A 7 9.26 -0.92 9.81
CA SER A 7 8.60 -0.34 8.64
C SER A 7 9.31 -0.74 7.34
N ILE A 8 8.55 -0.81 6.24
CA ILE A 8 9.09 -1.12 4.90
C ILE A 8 10.23 -0.16 4.54
N ASN A 9 10.05 1.14 4.84
CA ASN A 9 11.09 2.15 4.61
C ASN A 9 12.37 1.85 5.38
N LYS A 10 12.27 1.42 6.64
CA LYS A 10 13.45 1.05 7.44
C LYS A 10 14.19 -0.15 6.84
N VAL A 11 13.46 -1.14 6.33
CA VAL A 11 14.07 -2.30 5.65
C VAL A 11 14.79 -1.88 4.36
N LEU A 12 14.22 -0.96 3.59
CA LEU A 12 14.84 -0.44 2.37
C LEU A 12 16.07 0.43 2.67
N GLU A 13 16.03 1.24 3.73
CA GLU A 13 17.18 2.02 4.21
C GLU A 13 18.32 1.13 4.71
N GLU A 14 18.01 0.10 5.50
CA GLU A 14 18.99 -0.91 5.96
C GLU A 14 19.65 -1.62 4.77
N ALA A 15 18.89 -1.86 3.69
CA ALA A 15 19.40 -2.41 2.43
C ALA A 15 20.14 -1.39 1.55
N ARG A 16 20.30 -0.13 2.01
CA ARG A 16 20.91 1.00 1.29
C ARG A 16 20.23 1.31 -0.06
N ILE A 17 18.94 1.00 -0.16
CA ILE A 17 18.16 1.28 -1.36
C ILE A 17 17.68 2.71 -1.29
N LYS A 18 18.16 3.54 -2.21
CA LYS A 18 17.79 4.95 -2.29
C LYS A 18 16.32 5.07 -2.67
N GLN A 19 15.53 5.74 -1.83
CA GLN A 19 14.12 6.05 -2.14
C GLN A 19 13.98 6.71 -3.52
N GLY A 20 12.99 6.24 -4.27
CA GLY A 20 12.68 6.73 -5.62
C GLY A 20 13.57 6.15 -6.73
N SER A 21 14.50 5.22 -6.42
CA SER A 21 15.24 4.49 -7.45
C SER A 21 14.39 3.40 -8.09
N THR A 22 14.75 2.96 -9.30
CA THR A 22 14.13 1.81 -9.97
C THR A 22 14.31 0.51 -9.16
N GLU A 23 15.37 0.42 -8.36
CA GLU A 23 15.63 -0.69 -7.45
C GLU A 23 14.69 -0.71 -6.24
N THR A 24 14.13 0.44 -5.86
CA THR A 24 13.11 0.55 -4.81
C THR A 24 11.90 -0.28 -5.17
N ILE A 25 11.39 -0.16 -6.40
CA ILE A 25 10.23 -0.93 -6.87
C ILE A 25 10.53 -2.43 -6.86
N LYS A 26 11.69 -2.84 -7.36
CA LYS A 26 12.11 -4.26 -7.40
C LYS A 26 12.25 -4.86 -6.02
N SER A 27 12.69 -4.07 -5.04
CA SER A 27 12.98 -4.56 -3.69
C SER A 27 11.82 -4.37 -2.71
N TYR A 28 10.76 -3.67 -3.14
CA TYR A 28 9.62 -3.35 -2.31
C TYR A 28 8.88 -4.61 -1.81
N GLN A 29 8.62 -5.57 -2.69
CA GLN A 29 7.97 -6.84 -2.33
C GLN A 29 8.80 -7.62 -1.30
N LYS A 30 10.12 -7.70 -1.50
CA LYS A 30 11.03 -8.36 -0.55
C LYS A 30 11.05 -7.66 0.81
N ALA A 31 10.94 -6.34 0.82
CA ALA A 31 10.85 -5.57 2.05
C ALA A 31 9.52 -5.81 2.78
N ILE A 32 8.39 -5.90 2.05
CA ILE A 32 7.10 -6.34 2.61
C ILE A 32 7.22 -7.72 3.23
N ASP A 33 7.75 -8.71 2.51
CA ASP A 33 7.89 -10.09 3.02
C ASP A 33 8.72 -10.13 4.30
N THR A 34 9.76 -9.30 4.38
CA THR A 34 10.62 -9.20 5.55
C THR A 34 9.87 -8.63 6.75
N VAL A 35 9.04 -7.61 6.53
CA VAL A 35 8.19 -7.02 7.58
C VAL A 35 7.15 -8.05 8.03
N MET A 36 6.42 -8.66 7.10
CA MET A 36 5.38 -9.65 7.41
C MET A 36 5.92 -10.83 8.24
N LYS A 37 7.12 -11.34 7.90
CA LYS A 37 7.77 -12.42 8.67
C LYS A 37 8.22 -12.01 10.07
N SER A 38 8.33 -10.71 10.34
CA SER A 38 8.76 -10.18 11.64
C SER A 38 7.60 -9.84 12.57
N LEU A 39 6.36 -9.86 12.08
CA LEU A 39 5.17 -9.55 12.89
C LEU A 39 4.81 -10.73 13.79
N THR A 40 4.41 -10.43 15.04
CA THR A 40 3.82 -11.45 15.92
C THR A 40 2.37 -11.74 15.52
N ALA A 41 1.83 -12.87 16.01
CA ALA A 41 0.42 -13.19 15.80
C ALA A 41 -0.50 -12.10 16.39
N GLU A 42 -0.13 -11.48 17.52
CA GLU A 42 -0.91 -10.39 18.10
C GLU A 42 -0.87 -9.12 17.23
N GLU A 43 0.28 -8.80 16.63
CA GLU A 43 0.41 -7.65 15.72
C GLU A 43 -0.37 -7.85 14.42
N ILE A 44 -0.43 -9.08 13.91
CA ILE A 44 -1.26 -9.43 12.75
C ILE A 44 -2.74 -9.27 13.09
N GLN A 45 -3.18 -9.81 14.23
CA GLN A 45 -4.56 -9.70 14.68
C GLN A 45 -4.99 -8.24 14.94
N GLU A 46 -4.10 -7.43 15.52
CA GLU A 46 -4.32 -5.98 15.69
C GLU A 46 -4.47 -5.28 14.33
N ALA A 47 -3.64 -5.63 13.34
CA ALA A 47 -3.71 -5.07 12.00
C ALA A 47 -4.99 -5.48 11.25
N GLU A 48 -5.46 -6.72 11.40
CA GLU A 48 -6.72 -7.20 10.84
C GLU A 48 -7.92 -6.46 11.45
N ALA A 49 -7.95 -6.31 12.79
CA ALA A 49 -9.01 -5.56 13.47
C ALA A 49 -9.04 -4.09 13.01
N LEU A 50 -7.86 -3.47 12.86
CA LEU A 50 -7.73 -2.10 12.37
C LEU A 50 -8.21 -1.97 10.92
N ALA A 51 -7.91 -2.94 10.06
CA ALA A 51 -8.39 -2.95 8.68
C ALA A 51 -9.91 -3.03 8.60
N ILE A 52 -10.54 -3.86 9.44
CA ILE A 52 -12.00 -3.94 9.56
C ILE A 52 -12.58 -2.60 10.02
N GLU A 53 -12.02 -2.01 11.07
CA GLU A 53 -12.45 -0.70 11.58
C GLU A 53 -12.37 0.39 10.49
N TRP A 54 -11.27 0.41 9.73
CA TRP A 54 -11.09 1.40 8.66
C TRP A 54 -12.03 1.19 7.47
N ASN A 55 -12.38 -0.05 7.16
CA ASN A 55 -13.38 -0.35 6.13
C ASN A 55 -14.77 0.17 6.53
N GLU A 56 -15.11 0.15 7.82
CA GLU A 56 -16.41 0.63 8.31
C GLU A 56 -16.45 2.14 8.54
N GLN A 57 -15.38 2.73 9.10
CA GLN A 57 -15.38 4.10 9.62
C GLN A 57 -14.48 5.07 8.83
N GLN A 58 -13.84 4.58 7.76
CA GLN A 58 -12.74 5.23 7.04
C GLN A 58 -11.47 5.35 7.89
N PRO A 59 -10.28 5.27 7.27
CA PRO A 59 -9.03 5.41 8.00
C PRO A 59 -8.85 6.85 8.53
N PRO A 60 -7.93 7.09 9.48
CA PRO A 60 -7.57 8.43 9.96
C PRO A 60 -7.18 9.40 8.83
N ARG A 61 -7.39 10.72 9.03
CA ARG A 61 -7.20 11.74 7.97
C ARG A 61 -5.81 11.76 7.34
N ASP A 62 -4.77 11.49 8.12
CA ASP A 62 -3.38 11.41 7.66
C ASP A 62 -3.15 10.22 6.72
N VAL A 63 -3.85 9.11 6.96
CA VAL A 63 -3.88 7.94 6.08
C VAL A 63 -4.72 8.21 4.83
N GLN A 64 -5.91 8.81 4.98
CA GLN A 64 -6.77 9.24 3.85
C GLN A 64 -6.06 10.23 2.90
N ALA A 65 -5.21 11.11 3.43
CA ALA A 65 -4.43 12.04 2.61
C ALA A 65 -3.46 11.32 1.66
N THR A 66 -3.08 10.08 1.98
CA THR A 66 -2.24 9.22 1.12
C THR A 66 -3.08 8.51 0.06
N GLU A 67 -4.29 8.08 0.39
CA GLU A 67 -5.26 7.53 -0.56
C GLU A 67 -5.60 8.55 -1.67
N LYS A 68 -5.87 9.82 -1.30
CA LYS A 68 -6.09 10.92 -2.26
C LYS A 68 -4.90 11.13 -3.20
N LYS A 69 -3.67 10.90 -2.73
CA LYS A 69 -2.46 10.95 -3.58
C LYS A 69 -2.41 9.78 -4.56
N GLY A 70 -2.89 8.59 -4.16
CA GLY A 70 -3.03 7.41 -5.02
C GLY A 70 -4.00 7.65 -6.17
N CYS A 71 -5.20 8.18 -5.90
CA CYS A 71 -6.17 8.54 -6.93
C CYS A 71 -5.60 9.59 -7.90
N LYS A 72 -4.96 10.64 -7.37
CA LYS A 72 -4.35 11.69 -8.20
C LYS A 72 -3.22 11.13 -9.07
N TYR A 73 -2.40 10.23 -8.53
CA TYR A 73 -1.36 9.55 -9.30
C TYR A 73 -1.95 8.70 -10.42
N ALA A 74 -2.99 7.91 -10.14
CA ALA A 74 -3.67 7.09 -11.15
C ALA A 74 -4.26 7.95 -12.28
N GLU A 75 -4.84 9.11 -11.94
CA GLU A 75 -5.35 10.07 -12.91
C GLU A 75 -4.24 10.68 -13.78
N GLU A 76 -3.14 11.13 -13.18
CA GLU A 76 -1.98 11.68 -13.91
C GLU A 76 -1.33 10.63 -14.82
N PHE A 77 -1.22 9.40 -14.35
CA PHE A 77 -0.72 8.27 -15.13
C PHE A 77 -1.60 7.97 -16.34
N ALA A 78 -2.92 7.92 -16.18
CA ALA A 78 -3.85 7.70 -17.28
C ALA A 78 -3.79 8.83 -18.33
N LYS A 79 -3.64 10.09 -17.89
CA LYS A 79 -3.46 11.25 -18.76
C LYS A 79 -2.18 11.16 -19.59
N GLU A 80 -1.06 10.82 -18.95
CA GLU A 80 0.22 10.69 -19.66
C GLU A 80 0.24 9.50 -20.63
N MET A 81 -0.40 8.37 -20.28
CA MET A 81 -0.54 7.23 -21.18
C MET A 81 -1.38 7.57 -22.43
N TRP A 82 -2.47 8.33 -22.26
CA TRP A 82 -3.23 8.83 -23.40
C TRP A 82 -2.39 9.75 -24.29
N LYS A 83 -1.68 10.71 -23.68
CA LYS A 83 -0.87 11.69 -24.40
C LYS A 83 0.32 11.07 -25.15
N CYS A 84 1.02 10.13 -24.52
CA CYS A 84 2.26 9.57 -25.07
C CYS A 84 2.01 8.46 -26.10
N CYS A 85 0.96 7.65 -25.93
CA CYS A 85 0.74 6.49 -26.79
C CYS A 85 -0.73 6.22 -27.16
N GLY A 86 -1.66 7.12 -26.84
CA GLY A 86 -3.08 6.94 -27.14
C GLY A 86 -3.75 5.81 -26.36
N ALA A 87 -3.10 5.31 -25.30
CA ALA A 87 -3.62 4.22 -24.49
C ALA A 87 -4.71 4.74 -23.54
N ARG A 88 -5.82 3.99 -23.46
CA ARG A 88 -6.85 4.20 -22.44
C ARG A 88 -6.53 3.31 -21.24
N VAL A 89 -6.28 3.93 -20.09
CA VAL A 89 -6.00 3.23 -18.84
C VAL A 89 -7.21 3.37 -17.93
N VAL A 90 -7.66 2.24 -17.38
CA VAL A 90 -8.64 2.19 -16.29
C VAL A 90 -7.91 1.62 -15.09
N VAL A 91 -7.89 2.38 -13.98
CA VAL A 91 -7.32 1.92 -12.71
C VAL A 91 -8.50 1.62 -11.80
N MET A 92 -8.64 0.38 -11.38
CA MET A 92 -9.63 -0.04 -10.39
C MET A 92 -8.91 -0.35 -9.09
N VAL A 93 -9.54 -0.02 -7.97
CA VAL A 93 -9.06 -0.42 -6.65
C VAL A 93 -9.92 -1.60 -6.20
N ALA A 94 -9.29 -2.72 -5.89
CA ALA A 94 -9.96 -3.89 -5.36
C ALA A 94 -9.35 -4.25 -4.01
N TRP A 95 -10.19 -4.66 -3.08
CA TRP A 95 -9.76 -5.26 -1.82
C TRP A 95 -10.64 -6.48 -1.51
N GLU A 96 -10.06 -7.42 -0.77
CA GLU A 96 -10.74 -8.64 -0.34
C GLU A 96 -11.42 -8.35 1.02
N ASP A 97 -12.67 -8.76 1.18
CA ASP A 97 -13.38 -8.68 2.45
C ASP A 97 -12.95 -9.82 3.40
N ALA A 98 -13.48 -9.81 4.63
CA ALA A 98 -13.16 -10.83 5.63
C ALA A 98 -13.59 -12.27 5.22
N ASN A 99 -14.42 -12.41 4.20
CA ASN A 99 -14.92 -13.69 3.68
C ASN A 99 -14.15 -14.15 2.43
N GLY A 100 -13.15 -13.38 1.96
CA GLY A 100 -12.44 -13.66 0.72
C GLY A 100 -13.17 -13.16 -0.53
N GLU A 101 -14.20 -12.31 -0.39
CA GLU A 101 -14.91 -11.73 -1.52
C GLU A 101 -14.22 -10.45 -1.99
N VAL A 102 -13.98 -10.35 -3.30
CA VAL A 102 -13.33 -9.18 -3.89
C VAL A 102 -14.36 -8.06 -4.06
N ILE A 103 -14.21 -6.99 -3.29
CA ILE A 103 -14.95 -5.73 -3.44
C ILE A 103 -14.16 -4.84 -4.39
N VAL A 104 -14.84 -4.31 -5.41
CA VAL A 104 -14.21 -3.47 -6.44
C VAL A 104 -14.79 -2.05 -6.40
N GLY A 105 -13.92 -1.07 -6.22
CA GLY A 105 -14.20 0.36 -6.38
C GLY A 105 -13.60 0.91 -7.68
N ALA A 106 -14.31 1.85 -8.31
CA ALA A 106 -13.87 2.60 -9.47
C ALA A 106 -13.58 4.06 -9.09
#